data_AF-A0A9X2N4Z4-F1
#
_entry.id   AF-A0A9X2N4Z4-F1
#
_cell.length_a   1.000
_cell.length_b   1.000
_cell.length_c   1.000
_cell.angle_alpha   90.00
_cell.angle_beta   90.00
_cell.angle_gamma   90.00
#
_symmetry.space_group_name_H-M   'P 1'
#
loop_
_entity.id
_entity.type
_entity.pdbx_description
1 polymer ?
#
loop_
_entity_poly.entity_id
_entity_poly.type
_entity_poly.pdbx_seq_one_letter_code
_entity_poly.pdbx_strand_id
1 'polypeptide(L)'
;MNDDRAIDFVLNGEQYRLSRGEVLSAAARGGPEPIRTHWVAIGEQRWPPRQIFERAVGVSRTEFISHYAIRQLRRLGFTTSPLPHEPEAPSEPEPAAEAPAPKSDLGSAVKSFIDLHEFFAEENLSSRVVRLESLLEGADIETVGARVAAEGMTDDLVRGALLVRQHAGRVNDLIHAAMIVRALPKILEPGERITQRPSLAAGNDPSRKFDLETDRRVAEFKAGEWKGRDAMRKRGLVADMVGLVLGRGRRRAELYVLGDLPISFLRKSNSTMEWALGRSSPNLRRAYEDHFGSAALTVSQFTAGPAKEVVLRDLTEIIG
;
A
#
# COMPACT_ATOMS: atom_id res chain seq x y z
N MET A 1 0.93 -38.48 20.17
CA MET A 1 1.49 -37.14 20.43
C MET A 1 2.71 -36.98 19.54
N ASN A 2 2.55 -36.35 18.36
CA ASN A 2 3.67 -35.98 17.49
C ASN A 2 3.75 -34.46 17.49
N ASP A 3 4.47 -33.89 18.47
CA ASP A 3 4.63 -32.45 18.65
C ASP A 3 5.96 -31.93 18.05
N ASP A 4 6.37 -32.52 16.93
CA ASP A 4 7.70 -32.31 16.34
C ASP A 4 7.61 -31.70 14.93
N ARG A 5 6.57 -30.88 14.71
CA ARG A 5 6.39 -30.18 13.44
C ARG A 5 7.50 -29.15 13.29
N ALA A 6 8.39 -29.38 12.33
CA ALA A 6 9.42 -28.45 11.92
C ALA A 6 9.20 -27.97 10.50
N ILE A 7 9.64 -26.75 10.22
CA ILE A 7 9.63 -26.14 8.90
C ILE A 7 11.03 -25.68 8.56
N ASP A 8 11.39 -25.84 7.30
CA ASP A 8 12.56 -25.17 6.72
C ASP A 8 12.07 -23.93 5.93
N PHE A 9 12.83 -22.85 5.99
CA PHE A 9 12.55 -21.60 5.28
C PHE A 9 13.82 -20.79 5.01
N VAL A 10 13.74 -19.93 4.00
CA VAL A 10 14.81 -18.96 3.69
C VAL A 10 14.42 -17.58 4.20
N LEU A 11 15.31 -16.96 4.97
CA LEU A 11 15.21 -15.57 5.42
C LEU A 11 16.51 -14.86 5.07
N ASN A 12 16.44 -13.74 4.35
CA ASN A 12 17.60 -12.98 3.88
C ASN A 12 18.66 -13.79 3.10
N GLY A 13 18.24 -14.87 2.43
CA GLY A 13 19.14 -15.74 1.66
C GLY A 13 19.78 -16.88 2.47
N GLU A 14 19.60 -16.91 3.79
CA GLU A 14 20.08 -17.98 4.66
C GLU A 14 18.97 -19.00 4.95
N GLN A 15 19.37 -20.27 5.07
CA GLN A 15 18.46 -21.38 5.38
C GLN A 15 18.30 -21.52 6.90
N TYR A 16 17.05 -21.54 7.35
CA TYR A 16 16.69 -21.73 8.75
C TYR A 16 15.74 -22.90 8.90
N ARG A 17 15.83 -23.56 10.05
CA ARG A 17 14.88 -24.57 10.51
C ARG A 17 14.26 -24.09 11.81
N LEU A 18 12.94 -24.20 11.92
CA LEU A 18 12.20 -23.87 13.14
C LEU A 18 11.17 -24.94 13.42
N SER A 19 11.09 -25.37 14.66
CA SER A 19 10.13 -26.35 15.18
C SER A 19 9.08 -25.69 16.07
N ARG A 20 7.95 -26.39 16.23
CA ARG A 20 6.89 -25.98 17.15
C ARG A 20 7.40 -25.92 18.60
N GLY A 21 8.23 -26.88 19.00
CA GLY A 21 8.85 -26.93 20.33
C GLY A 21 9.78 -25.75 20.62
N GLU A 22 10.52 -25.26 19.62
CA GLU A 22 11.37 -24.06 19.76
C GLU A 22 10.53 -22.79 19.99
N VAL A 23 9.39 -22.66 19.31
CA VAL A 23 8.46 -21.54 19.53
C VAL A 23 7.86 -21.59 20.94
N LEU A 24 7.46 -22.77 21.42
CA LEU A 24 6.95 -22.93 22.78
C LEU A 24 8.02 -22.61 23.83
N SER A 25 9.25 -23.08 23.62
CA SER A 25 10.39 -22.80 24.49
C SER A 25 10.75 -21.31 24.49
N ALA A 26 10.62 -20.63 23.35
CA ALA A 26 10.80 -19.19 23.24
C ALA A 26 9.72 -18.41 24.00
N ALA A 27 8.48 -18.89 24.02
CA ALA A 27 7.37 -18.27 24.75
C ALA A 27 7.52 -18.42 26.27
N ALA A 28 8.16 -19.50 26.74
CA ALA A 28 8.44 -19.69 28.16
C ALA A 28 9.46 -18.67 28.73
N ARG A 29 10.23 -18.00 27.86
CA ARG A 29 11.27 -17.03 28.24
C ARG A 29 10.73 -15.58 28.33
N GLY A 30 9.76 -15.36 29.22
CA GLY A 30 9.16 -14.04 29.49
C GLY A 30 7.74 -13.89 28.94
N GLY A 31 7.17 -12.68 29.00
CA GLY A 31 5.79 -12.41 28.57
C GLY A 31 5.66 -11.71 27.20
N PRO A 32 4.43 -11.66 26.64
CA PRO A 32 4.14 -10.93 25.41
C PRO A 32 4.22 -9.41 25.61
N GLU A 33 4.77 -8.70 24.62
CA GLU A 33 4.67 -7.25 24.50
C GLU A 33 3.24 -6.84 24.08
N PRO A 34 2.82 -5.57 24.28
CA PRO A 34 1.51 -5.09 23.83
C PRO A 34 1.25 -5.32 22.34
N ILE A 35 0.10 -5.93 22.02
CA ILE A 35 -0.31 -6.24 20.64
C ILE A 35 -0.93 -5.01 20.00
N ARG A 36 -0.38 -4.56 18.85
CA ARG A 36 -0.92 -3.42 18.10
C ARG A 36 -1.88 -3.81 16.98
N THR A 37 -1.57 -4.87 16.22
CA THR A 37 -2.30 -5.20 14.98
C THR A 37 -2.41 -6.69 14.73
N HIS A 38 -1.29 -7.42 14.79
CA HIS A 38 -1.26 -8.86 14.51
C HIS A 38 -0.90 -9.67 15.75
N TRP A 39 -1.43 -10.89 15.83
CA TRP A 39 -1.22 -11.78 16.97
C TRP A 39 -1.01 -13.25 16.53
N VAL A 40 -0.37 -14.03 17.39
CA VAL A 40 -0.30 -15.50 17.33
C VAL A 40 -0.67 -16.05 18.70
N ALA A 41 -1.51 -17.08 18.75
CA ALA A 41 -1.91 -17.75 19.98
C ALA A 41 -0.89 -18.85 20.31
N ILE A 42 -0.35 -18.80 21.52
CA ILE A 42 0.58 -19.78 22.07
C ILE A 42 0.08 -20.15 23.46
N GLY A 43 -0.44 -21.36 23.61
CA GLY A 43 -1.26 -21.71 24.76
C GLY A 43 -2.51 -20.81 24.83
N GLU A 44 -2.79 -20.25 26.00
CA GLU A 44 -3.91 -19.33 26.21
C GLU A 44 -3.54 -17.85 25.96
N GLN A 45 -2.29 -17.55 25.64
CA GLN A 45 -1.81 -16.18 25.47
C GLN A 45 -1.66 -15.80 24.00
N ARG A 46 -1.97 -14.53 23.68
CA ARG A 46 -1.67 -13.93 22.38
C ARG A 46 -0.34 -13.20 22.45
N TRP A 47 0.46 -13.38 21.40
CA TRP A 47 1.79 -12.81 21.27
C TRP A 47 1.91 -11.97 20.00
N PRO A 48 2.67 -10.86 20.01
CA PRO A 48 3.13 -10.20 18.79
C PRO A 48 3.96 -11.18 17.93
N PRO A 49 3.57 -11.44 16.66
CA PRO A 49 4.23 -12.46 15.85
C PRO A 49 5.72 -12.20 15.65
N ARG A 50 6.12 -10.93 15.50
CA ARG A 50 7.53 -10.56 15.33
C ARG A 50 8.36 -10.84 16.58
N GLN A 51 7.81 -10.58 17.76
CA GLN A 51 8.49 -10.79 19.03
C GLN A 51 8.78 -12.29 19.24
N ILE A 52 7.77 -13.14 19.08
CA ILE A 52 7.99 -14.56 19.31
C ILE A 52 8.87 -15.20 18.23
N PHE A 53 8.71 -14.77 16.98
CA PHE A 53 9.53 -15.28 15.88
C PHE A 53 11.00 -14.89 16.03
N GLU A 54 11.29 -13.65 16.44
CA GLU A 54 12.65 -13.20 16.81
C GLU A 54 13.23 -14.08 17.93
N ARG A 55 12.47 -14.35 18.99
CA ARG A 55 12.95 -15.18 20.12
C ARG A 55 13.16 -16.65 19.76
N ALA A 56 12.41 -17.17 18.79
CA ALA A 56 12.48 -18.57 18.39
C ALA A 56 13.56 -18.82 17.33
N VAL A 57 13.76 -17.88 16.41
CA VAL A 57 14.73 -18.01 15.31
C VAL A 57 16.09 -17.36 15.66
N GLY A 58 16.12 -16.41 16.61
CA GLY A 58 17.32 -15.66 16.98
C GLY A 58 17.68 -14.53 16.01
N VAL A 59 16.81 -14.24 15.04
CA VAL A 59 17.00 -13.17 14.04
C VAL A 59 16.26 -11.91 14.49
N SER A 60 16.91 -10.75 14.38
CA SER A 60 16.32 -9.48 14.80
C SER A 60 15.01 -9.20 14.08
N ARG A 61 14.03 -8.69 14.82
CA ARG A 61 12.72 -8.33 14.27
C ARG A 61 12.81 -7.33 13.12
N THR A 62 13.87 -6.52 12.99
CA THR A 62 14.08 -5.58 11.87
C THR A 62 14.25 -6.26 10.51
N GLU A 63 14.70 -7.51 10.50
CA GLU A 63 15.00 -8.28 9.29
C GLU A 63 13.75 -8.86 8.59
N PHE A 64 12.59 -8.80 9.25
CA PHE A 64 11.35 -9.33 8.69
C PHE A 64 10.11 -8.57 9.13
N ILE A 65 9.08 -8.66 8.30
CA ILE A 65 7.76 -8.07 8.57
C ILE A 65 6.83 -9.06 9.28
N SER A 66 5.80 -8.54 9.97
CA SER A 66 4.82 -9.37 10.71
C SER A 66 4.16 -10.46 9.87
N HIS A 67 3.85 -10.17 8.60
CA HIS A 67 3.26 -11.14 7.67
C HIS A 67 4.16 -12.35 7.41
N TYR A 68 5.48 -12.16 7.40
CA TYR A 68 6.43 -13.25 7.23
C TYR A 68 6.39 -14.17 8.45
N ALA A 69 6.52 -13.61 9.66
CA ALA A 69 6.44 -14.36 10.91
C ALA A 69 5.12 -15.15 11.03
N ILE A 70 3.98 -14.53 10.73
CA ILE A 70 2.66 -15.18 10.76
C ILE A 70 2.61 -16.40 9.82
N ARG A 71 3.11 -16.28 8.58
CA ARG A 71 3.13 -17.40 7.64
C ARG A 71 3.93 -18.58 8.18
N GLN A 72 5.10 -18.34 8.77
CA GLN A 72 5.92 -19.42 9.32
C GLN A 72 5.27 -20.06 10.55
N LEU A 73 4.76 -19.26 11.48
CA LEU A 73 4.09 -19.76 12.67
C LEU A 73 2.82 -20.57 12.33
N ARG A 74 2.08 -20.17 11.30
CA ARG A 74 0.96 -20.98 10.77
C ARG A 74 1.40 -22.29 10.16
N ARG A 75 2.52 -22.32 9.43
CA ARG A 75 3.09 -23.58 8.89
C ARG A 75 3.50 -24.54 10.02
N LEU A 76 3.72 -24.04 11.24
CA LEU A 76 3.93 -24.81 12.46
C LEU A 76 2.63 -25.19 13.20
N GLY A 77 1.46 -24.76 12.71
CA GLY A 77 0.15 -25.07 13.26
C GLY A 77 -0.32 -24.13 14.37
N PHE A 78 0.30 -22.96 14.54
CA PHE A 78 -0.21 -21.95 15.47
C PHE A 78 -1.38 -21.16 14.86
N THR A 79 -2.40 -20.91 15.68
CA THR A 79 -3.50 -20.00 15.34
C THR A 79 -2.98 -18.55 15.36
N THR A 80 -3.32 -17.74 14.37
CA THR A 80 -2.89 -16.33 14.30
C THR A 80 -4.02 -15.42 13.87
N SER A 81 -3.83 -14.12 14.01
CA SER A 81 -4.62 -13.12 13.29
C SER A 81 -4.61 -13.41 11.77
N PRO A 82 -5.69 -13.10 11.05
CA PRO A 82 -5.72 -13.22 9.59
C PRO A 82 -4.59 -12.42 8.95
N LEU A 83 -4.05 -12.96 7.84
CA LEU A 83 -3.20 -12.17 6.94
C LEU A 83 -4.11 -11.33 6.04
N PRO A 84 -3.71 -10.11 5.64
CA PRO A 84 -4.35 -9.47 4.50
C PRO A 84 -4.22 -10.45 3.35
N HIS A 85 -5.35 -10.80 2.76
CA HIS A 85 -5.51 -11.77 1.69
C HIS A 85 -5.98 -13.20 2.01
N GLU A 86 -6.45 -13.50 3.22
CA GLU A 86 -7.21 -14.74 3.45
C GLU A 86 -8.72 -14.50 3.43
N PRO A 87 -9.51 -15.36 2.76
CA PRO A 87 -10.95 -15.35 2.92
C PRO A 87 -11.25 -15.68 4.39
N GLU A 88 -11.85 -14.72 5.07
CA GLU A 88 -12.43 -14.91 6.39
C GLU A 88 -13.42 -16.08 6.27
N ALA A 89 -13.29 -17.11 7.11
CA ALA A 89 -14.37 -18.07 7.25
C ALA A 89 -15.64 -17.28 7.60
N PRO A 90 -16.82 -17.60 7.04
CA PRO A 90 -18.01 -16.80 7.21
C PRO A 90 -18.45 -16.79 8.67
N SER A 91 -17.92 -15.84 9.44
CA SER A 91 -18.55 -15.34 10.64
C SER A 91 -19.69 -14.43 10.19
N GLU A 92 -20.86 -14.62 10.81
CA GLU A 92 -21.96 -13.66 10.74
C GLU A 92 -21.40 -12.24 10.91
N PRO A 93 -21.95 -11.23 10.20
CA PRO A 93 -21.38 -9.89 10.20
C PRO A 93 -21.38 -9.32 11.61
N GLU A 94 -20.24 -9.45 12.30
CA GLU A 94 -19.94 -8.65 13.47
C GLU A 94 -19.97 -7.20 12.99
N PRO A 95 -20.78 -6.32 13.62
CA PRO A 95 -20.76 -4.91 13.30
C PRO A 95 -19.31 -4.45 13.41
N ALA A 96 -18.79 -3.87 12.33
CA ALA A 96 -17.41 -3.42 12.22
C ALA A 96 -17.02 -2.78 13.54
N ALA A 97 -16.19 -3.46 14.34
CA ALA A 97 -15.70 -2.93 15.59
C ALA A 97 -14.95 -1.67 15.21
N GLU A 98 -15.58 -0.54 15.51
CA GLU A 98 -15.06 0.79 15.27
C GLU A 98 -13.73 0.83 16.01
N ALA A 99 -12.63 0.71 15.26
CA ALA A 99 -11.31 0.97 15.81
C ALA A 99 -11.43 2.33 16.48
N PRO A 100 -11.14 2.46 17.79
CA PRO A 100 -11.40 3.70 18.50
C PRO A 100 -10.68 4.78 17.71
N ALA A 101 -11.47 5.73 17.19
CA ALA A 101 -10.91 6.87 16.51
C ALA A 101 -9.84 7.42 17.45
N PRO A 102 -8.58 7.62 16.99
CA PRO A 102 -7.65 8.35 17.81
C PRO A 102 -8.40 9.62 18.20
N LYS A 103 -8.49 9.91 19.51
CA LYS A 103 -8.92 11.22 19.99
C LYS A 103 -7.83 12.18 19.54
N SER A 104 -7.77 12.47 18.24
CA SER A 104 -6.99 13.55 17.70
C SER A 104 -7.67 14.78 18.26
N ASP A 105 -6.99 15.48 19.16
CA ASP A 105 -7.36 16.84 19.46
C ASP A 105 -7.36 17.60 18.12
N LEU A 106 -8.56 17.93 17.62
CA LEU A 106 -8.75 18.62 16.37
C LEU A 106 -7.96 19.95 16.38
N GLY A 107 -7.82 20.58 17.56
CA GLY A 107 -6.98 21.74 17.76
C GLY A 107 -5.51 21.47 17.42
N SER A 108 -4.95 20.38 17.94
CA SER A 108 -3.58 19.95 17.63
C SER A 108 -3.36 19.63 16.15
N ALA A 109 -4.32 18.98 15.48
CA ALA A 109 -4.21 18.67 14.05
C ALA A 109 -4.25 19.93 13.17
N VAL A 110 -5.16 20.86 13.49
CA VAL A 110 -5.28 22.16 12.79
C VAL A 110 -4.03 22.99 13.00
N LYS A 111 -3.54 23.10 14.25
CA LYS A 111 -2.29 23.81 14.55
C LYS A 111 -1.12 23.21 13.78
N SER A 112 -0.98 21.88 13.79
CA SER A 112 0.09 21.18 13.06
C SER A 112 0.06 21.47 11.55
N PHE A 113 -1.14 21.56 10.96
CA PHE A 113 -1.29 21.91 9.56
C PHE A 113 -0.86 23.36 9.27
N ILE A 114 -1.23 24.30 10.16
CA ILE A 114 -0.82 25.71 10.06
C ILE A 114 0.71 25.82 10.18
N ASP A 115 1.30 25.22 11.23
CA ASP A 115 2.75 25.26 11.47
C ASP A 115 3.53 24.70 10.25
N LEU A 116 3.08 23.59 9.66
CA LEU A 116 3.70 23.01 8.46
C LEU A 116 3.53 23.90 7.22
N HIS A 117 2.35 24.49 7.06
CA HIS A 117 2.09 25.39 5.94
C HIS A 117 2.99 26.62 6.01
N GLU A 118 3.12 27.24 7.19
CA GLU A 118 4.04 28.35 7.42
C GLU A 118 5.49 27.95 7.14
N PHE A 119 5.93 26.80 7.68
CA PHE A 119 7.27 26.26 7.44
C PHE A 119 7.60 26.08 5.95
N PHE A 120 6.65 25.58 5.15
CA PHE A 120 6.83 25.42 3.70
C PHE A 120 6.73 26.74 2.91
N ALA A 121 6.08 27.76 3.47
CA ALA A 121 5.91 29.05 2.81
C ALA A 121 7.19 29.92 2.88
N GLU A 122 8.00 29.75 3.92
CA GLU A 122 9.23 30.54 4.12
C GLU A 122 10.31 30.27 3.06
N GLU A 123 10.51 29.01 2.68
CA GLU A 123 11.56 28.62 1.74
C GLU A 123 11.25 27.27 1.08
N ASN A 124 11.78 27.05 -0.13
CA ASN A 124 11.79 25.73 -0.74
C ASN A 124 12.53 24.72 0.18
N LEU A 125 11.84 23.64 0.54
CA LEU A 125 12.37 22.56 1.37
C LEU A 125 13.73 22.03 0.87
N SER A 126 13.93 21.94 -0.45
CA SER A 126 15.16 21.42 -1.04
C SER A 126 16.37 22.29 -0.68
N SER A 127 16.20 23.62 -0.71
CA SER A 127 17.25 24.58 -0.35
C SER A 127 17.57 24.49 1.14
N ARG A 128 16.54 24.38 1.99
CA ARG A 128 16.69 24.19 3.43
C ARG A 128 17.43 22.90 3.79
N VAL A 129 17.11 21.80 3.10
CA VAL A 129 17.79 20.50 3.29
C VAL A 129 19.27 20.58 2.95
N VAL A 130 19.65 21.18 1.82
CA VAL A 130 21.07 21.33 1.43
C VAL A 130 21.85 22.15 2.47
N ARG A 131 21.23 23.19 3.03
CA ARG A 131 21.84 24.00 4.09
C ARG A 131 21.99 23.23 5.39
N LEU A 132 20.98 22.46 5.79
CA LEU A 132 21.05 21.55 6.94
C LEU A 132 22.18 20.52 6.77
N GLU A 133 22.31 19.91 5.60
CA GLU A 133 23.41 18.99 5.29
C GLU A 133 24.78 19.65 5.52
N SER A 134 24.93 20.90 5.06
CA SER A 134 26.15 21.69 5.25
C SER A 134 26.42 22.05 6.72
N LEU A 135 25.39 22.41 7.48
CA LEU A 135 25.51 22.75 8.91
C LEU A 135 25.87 21.52 9.77
N LEU A 136 25.38 20.34 9.38
CA LEU A 136 25.64 19.08 10.05
C LEU A 136 27.04 18.52 9.78
N GLU A 137 27.73 18.99 8.73
CA GLU A 137 29.08 18.55 8.42
C GLU A 137 30.05 18.84 9.59
N GLY A 138 30.66 17.79 10.13
CA GLY A 138 31.57 17.88 11.28
C GLY A 138 30.91 18.35 12.58
N ALA A 139 29.58 18.23 12.72
CA ALA A 139 28.89 18.44 13.98
C ALA A 139 29.02 17.22 14.89
N ASP A 140 29.06 17.45 16.20
CA ASP A 140 29.05 16.43 17.24
C ASP A 140 27.83 16.62 18.16
N ILE A 141 27.73 15.80 19.21
CA ILE A 141 26.62 15.83 20.16
C ILE A 141 26.48 17.18 20.89
N GLU A 142 27.59 17.90 21.09
CA GLU A 142 27.61 19.17 21.83
C GLU A 142 27.24 20.35 20.91
N THR A 143 27.57 20.25 19.62
CA THR A 143 27.43 21.36 18.67
C THR A 143 26.19 21.26 17.79
N VAL A 144 25.65 20.06 17.54
CA VAL A 144 24.55 19.83 16.59
C VAL A 144 23.32 20.69 16.90
N GLY A 145 22.92 20.79 18.16
CA GLY A 145 21.74 21.55 18.57
C GLY A 145 21.86 23.04 18.24
N ALA A 146 23.02 23.64 18.53
CA ALA A 146 23.28 25.04 18.23
C ALA A 146 23.33 25.31 16.73
N ARG A 147 23.91 24.38 15.95
CA ARG A 147 24.07 24.54 14.49
C ARG A 147 22.74 24.51 13.74
N VAL A 148 21.76 23.71 14.17
CA VAL A 148 20.49 23.54 13.46
C VAL A 148 19.31 24.30 14.06
N ALA A 149 19.48 24.98 15.20
CA ALA A 149 18.40 25.67 15.92
C ALA A 149 17.63 26.68 15.04
N ALA A 150 18.35 27.42 14.19
CA ALA A 150 17.77 28.43 13.31
C ALA A 150 16.91 27.84 12.17
N GLU A 151 17.03 26.54 11.89
CA GLU A 151 16.34 25.89 10.78
C GLU A 151 14.90 25.48 11.13
N GLY A 152 14.48 25.64 12.39
CA GLY A 152 13.11 25.41 12.84
C GLY A 152 12.69 23.93 12.90
N MET A 153 13.66 23.01 12.88
CA MET A 153 13.43 21.54 12.95
C MET A 153 13.10 21.10 14.38
N THR A 154 11.95 21.52 14.89
CA THR A 154 11.53 21.23 16.27
C THR A 154 10.84 19.86 16.37
N ASP A 155 10.84 19.28 17.58
CA ASP A 155 10.09 18.06 17.87
C ASP A 155 8.59 18.22 17.61
N ASP A 156 8.05 19.43 17.81
CA ASP A 156 6.65 19.75 17.54
C ASP A 156 6.37 19.75 16.03
N LEU A 157 7.28 20.27 15.21
CA LEU A 157 7.17 20.21 13.74
C LEU A 157 7.16 18.76 13.25
N VAL A 158 8.03 17.91 13.79
CA VAL A 158 8.08 16.47 13.45
C VAL A 158 6.80 15.75 13.89
N ARG A 159 6.34 15.98 15.12
CA ARG A 159 5.08 15.41 15.63
C ARG A 159 3.89 15.87 14.79
N GLY A 160 3.83 17.15 14.42
CA GLY A 160 2.81 17.70 13.54
C GLY A 160 2.84 17.12 12.14
N ALA A 161 4.03 16.96 11.54
CA ALA A 161 4.21 16.30 10.24
C ALA A 161 3.69 14.87 10.24
N LEU A 162 3.99 14.11 11.30
CA LEU A 162 3.51 12.73 11.45
C LEU A 162 1.99 12.66 11.61
N LEU A 163 1.41 13.60 12.37
CA LEU A 163 -0.04 13.71 12.55
C LEU A 163 -0.74 14.04 11.22
N VAL A 164 -0.27 15.07 10.51
CA VAL A 164 -0.81 15.45 9.19
C VAL A 164 -0.64 14.31 8.19
N ARG A 165 0.49 13.60 8.18
CA ARG A 165 0.70 12.43 7.32
C ARG A 165 -0.32 11.32 7.59
N GLN A 166 -0.64 11.06 8.86
CA GLN A 166 -1.66 10.07 9.23
C GLN A 166 -3.04 10.48 8.69
N HIS A 167 -3.42 11.75 8.81
CA HIS A 167 -4.69 12.25 8.26
C HIS A 167 -4.71 12.28 6.73
N ALA A 168 -3.61 12.64 6.08
CA ALA A 168 -3.50 12.69 4.63
C ALA A 168 -3.77 11.32 3.96
N GLY A 169 -3.34 10.22 4.59
CA GLY A 169 -3.68 8.86 4.13
C GLY A 169 -5.19 8.61 4.10
N ARG A 170 -5.89 8.99 5.18
CA ARG A 170 -7.36 8.85 5.27
C ARG A 170 -8.09 9.76 4.27
N VAL A 171 -7.55 10.95 4.01
CA VAL A 171 -8.08 11.85 2.97
C VAL A 171 -7.94 11.20 1.59
N ASN A 172 -6.81 10.55 1.29
CA ASN A 172 -6.64 9.82 0.04
C ASN A 172 -7.67 8.68 -0.11
N ASP A 173 -7.91 7.92 0.94
CA ASP A 173 -8.93 6.84 0.95
C ASP A 173 -10.34 7.41 0.74
N LEU A 174 -10.68 8.52 1.39
CA LEU A 174 -11.94 9.23 1.21
C LEU A 174 -12.09 9.72 -0.23
N ILE A 175 -11.07 10.36 -0.81
CA ILE A 175 -11.09 10.83 -2.20
C ILE A 175 -11.37 9.65 -3.13
N HIS A 176 -10.64 8.55 -2.99
CA HIS A 176 -10.83 7.37 -3.82
C HIS A 176 -12.26 6.82 -3.73
N ALA A 177 -12.77 6.60 -2.51
CA ALA A 177 -14.14 6.13 -2.29
C ALA A 177 -15.19 7.10 -2.86
N ALA A 178 -15.02 8.40 -2.60
CA ALA A 178 -15.93 9.44 -3.06
C ALA A 178 -15.96 9.50 -4.60
N MET A 179 -14.82 9.44 -5.27
CA MET A 179 -14.77 9.44 -6.74
C MET A 179 -15.55 8.28 -7.33
N ILE A 180 -15.35 7.05 -6.83
CA ILE A 180 -16.06 5.88 -7.32
C ILE A 180 -17.56 6.05 -7.11
N VAL A 181 -17.99 6.29 -5.86
CA VAL A 181 -19.41 6.41 -5.50
C VAL A 181 -20.11 7.53 -6.29
N ARG A 182 -19.42 8.65 -6.54
CA ARG A 182 -19.95 9.77 -7.32
C ARG A 182 -19.95 9.51 -8.83
N ALA A 183 -19.04 8.69 -9.34
CA ALA A 183 -19.02 8.29 -10.74
C ALA A 183 -20.11 7.27 -11.07
N LEU A 184 -20.42 6.33 -10.16
CA LEU A 184 -21.34 5.21 -10.41
C LEU A 184 -22.68 5.62 -11.07
N PRO A 185 -23.44 6.62 -10.57
CA PRO A 185 -24.72 7.00 -11.18
C PRO A 185 -24.59 7.56 -12.60
N LYS A 186 -23.40 8.03 -12.98
CA LYS A 186 -23.13 8.65 -14.29
C LYS A 186 -22.55 7.65 -15.30
N ILE A 187 -21.96 6.55 -14.83
CA ILE A 187 -21.29 5.57 -15.69
C ILE A 187 -22.09 4.28 -15.87
N LEU A 188 -22.93 3.90 -14.90
CA LEU A 188 -23.73 2.68 -14.98
C LEU A 188 -24.88 2.84 -15.98
N GLU A 189 -25.03 1.84 -16.84
CA GLU A 189 -26.15 1.77 -17.78
C GLU A 189 -27.42 1.22 -17.12
N PRO A 190 -28.61 1.50 -17.67
CA PRO A 190 -29.85 0.84 -17.23
C PRO A 190 -29.72 -0.69 -17.22
N GLY A 191 -30.01 -1.29 -16.07
CA GLY A 191 -29.93 -2.73 -15.84
C GLY A 191 -28.53 -3.31 -15.65
N GLU A 192 -27.47 -2.48 -15.68
CA GLU A 192 -26.13 -2.91 -15.29
C GLU A 192 -26.08 -3.15 -13.77
N ARG A 193 -25.43 -4.24 -13.35
CA ARG A 193 -25.37 -4.67 -11.95
C ARG A 193 -23.93 -4.82 -11.50
N ILE A 194 -23.62 -4.24 -10.35
CA ILE A 194 -22.36 -4.47 -9.65
C ILE A 194 -22.33 -5.94 -9.20
N THR A 195 -21.33 -6.70 -9.65
CA THR A 195 -21.22 -8.15 -9.41
C THR A 195 -20.25 -8.48 -8.29
N GLN A 196 -19.36 -7.55 -7.94
CA GLN A 196 -18.47 -7.63 -6.78
C GLN A 196 -18.52 -6.32 -6.01
N ARG A 197 -18.34 -6.38 -4.69
CA ARG A 197 -18.29 -5.18 -3.85
C ARG A 197 -17.17 -4.25 -4.37
N PRO A 198 -17.44 -2.94 -4.63
CA PRO A 198 -16.41 -2.03 -5.12
C PRO A 198 -15.29 -1.82 -4.10
N SER A 199 -14.07 -1.57 -4.60
CA SER A 199 -12.90 -1.31 -3.76
C SER A 199 -12.90 0.12 -3.23
N LEU A 200 -13.73 0.42 -2.22
CA LEU A 200 -13.86 1.77 -1.66
C LEU A 200 -12.84 2.06 -0.53
N ALA A 201 -11.59 1.65 -0.72
CA ALA A 201 -10.51 1.80 0.27
C ALA A 201 -10.77 1.17 1.66
N ALA A 202 -11.73 0.24 1.79
CA ALA A 202 -12.01 -0.49 3.04
C ALA A 202 -10.94 -1.56 3.39
N GLY A 203 -9.77 -1.52 2.73
CA GLY A 203 -8.71 -2.52 2.83
C GLY A 203 -8.64 -3.49 1.64
N ASN A 204 -7.53 -4.22 1.57
CA ASN A 204 -7.23 -5.17 0.50
C ASN A 204 -8.00 -6.47 0.67
N ASP A 205 -8.69 -6.90 -0.38
CA ASP A 205 -9.41 -8.16 -0.47
C ASP A 205 -8.97 -8.84 -1.77
N PRO A 206 -8.43 -10.06 -1.73
CA PRO A 206 -7.90 -10.75 -2.90
C PRO A 206 -8.93 -11.07 -3.96
N SER A 207 -10.20 -11.17 -3.55
CA SER A 207 -11.28 -11.48 -4.47
C SER A 207 -11.59 -10.28 -5.37
N ARG A 208 -11.23 -9.07 -4.93
CA ARG A 208 -11.38 -7.81 -5.68
C ARG A 208 -10.16 -7.62 -6.58
N LYS A 209 -10.34 -7.89 -7.87
CA LYS A 209 -9.28 -7.70 -8.88
C LYS A 209 -9.24 -6.29 -9.43
N PHE A 210 -10.39 -5.60 -9.42
CA PHE A 210 -10.58 -4.27 -9.96
C PHE A 210 -11.34 -3.40 -8.97
N ASP A 211 -11.21 -2.08 -9.10
CA ASP A 211 -11.94 -1.13 -8.26
C ASP A 211 -13.47 -1.23 -8.45
N LEU A 212 -13.91 -1.51 -9.68
CA LEU A 212 -15.30 -1.76 -10.02
C LEU A 212 -15.42 -2.99 -10.93
N GLU A 213 -16.33 -3.90 -10.57
CA GLU A 213 -16.74 -5.01 -11.42
C GLU A 213 -18.27 -5.06 -11.52
N THR A 214 -18.76 -5.07 -12.75
CA THR A 214 -20.17 -5.26 -13.06
C THR A 214 -20.35 -6.49 -13.95
N ASP A 215 -21.60 -6.78 -14.31
CA ASP A 215 -21.94 -7.76 -15.33
C ASP A 215 -21.50 -7.33 -16.74
N ARG A 216 -21.17 -6.04 -16.95
CA ARG A 216 -20.82 -5.47 -18.27
C ARG A 216 -19.39 -4.91 -18.36
N ARG A 217 -18.80 -4.45 -17.26
CA ARG A 217 -17.49 -3.78 -17.25
C ARG A 217 -16.60 -4.17 -16.07
N VAL A 218 -15.31 -3.90 -16.24
CA VAL A 218 -14.30 -3.80 -15.18
C VAL A 218 -13.64 -2.44 -15.27
N ALA A 219 -13.34 -1.82 -14.13
CA ALA A 219 -12.70 -0.52 -14.13
C ALA A 219 -11.73 -0.28 -12.98
N GLU A 220 -10.74 0.58 -13.25
CA GLU A 220 -9.73 1.08 -12.32
C GLU A 220 -9.85 2.59 -12.20
N PHE A 221 -9.65 3.13 -10.99
CA PHE A 221 -9.76 4.56 -10.69
C PHE A 221 -8.44 5.09 -10.11
N LYS A 222 -7.82 6.07 -10.78
CA LYS A 222 -6.58 6.72 -10.32
C LYS A 222 -6.82 8.22 -10.07
N ALA A 223 -6.98 8.55 -8.79
CA ALA A 223 -7.27 9.90 -8.28
C ALA A 223 -6.07 10.84 -8.19
N GLY A 224 -4.85 10.33 -8.38
CA GLY A 224 -3.65 11.09 -8.08
C GLY A 224 -3.44 12.22 -9.09
N GLU A 225 -3.32 13.45 -8.59
CA GLU A 225 -2.87 14.61 -9.39
C GLU A 225 -1.40 14.43 -9.81
N TRP A 226 -1.08 14.75 -11.07
CA TRP A 226 0.26 14.61 -11.62
C TRP A 226 0.95 15.98 -11.71
N LYS A 227 2.20 16.04 -11.25
CA LYS A 227 3.06 17.24 -11.24
C LYS A 227 4.21 17.14 -12.26
N GLY A 228 4.21 16.13 -13.13
CA GLY A 228 5.17 15.90 -14.20
C GLY A 228 6.32 14.94 -13.83
N ARG A 229 6.76 14.93 -12.56
CA ARG A 229 7.82 14.03 -12.02
C ARG A 229 7.26 12.77 -11.34
N ASP A 230 6.16 12.22 -11.87
CA ASP A 230 5.39 11.16 -11.22
C ASP A 230 5.79 9.73 -11.63
N ALA A 231 7.08 9.37 -11.53
CA ALA A 231 7.57 8.08 -12.03
C ALA A 231 6.80 6.86 -11.47
N MET A 232 6.49 6.85 -10.17
CA MET A 232 5.72 5.76 -9.56
C MET A 232 4.25 5.75 -9.98
N ARG A 233 3.61 6.93 -10.15
CA ARG A 233 2.22 7.01 -10.63
C ARG A 233 2.12 6.54 -12.08
N LYS A 234 3.09 6.93 -12.93
CA LYS A 234 3.21 6.45 -14.31
C LYS A 234 3.29 4.93 -14.39
N ARG A 235 4.15 4.32 -13.56
CA ARG A 235 4.31 2.86 -13.47
C ARG A 235 3.03 2.18 -12.98
N GLY A 236 2.42 2.69 -11.92
CA GLY A 236 1.16 2.18 -11.38
C GLY A 236 0.04 2.20 -12.43
N LEU A 237 -0.16 3.35 -13.08
CA LEU A 237 -1.18 3.50 -14.14
C LEU A 237 -1.03 2.47 -15.27
N VAL A 238 0.21 2.22 -15.71
CA VAL A 238 0.47 1.21 -16.74
C VAL A 238 0.20 -0.20 -16.22
N ALA A 239 0.58 -0.50 -14.98
CA ALA A 239 0.28 -1.78 -14.36
C ALA A 239 -1.23 -2.05 -14.27
N ASP A 240 -2.02 -1.04 -13.90
CA ASP A 240 -3.48 -1.12 -13.83
C ASP A 240 -4.10 -1.34 -15.21
N MET A 241 -3.62 -0.61 -16.23
CA MET A 241 -4.05 -0.80 -17.63
C MET A 241 -3.74 -2.22 -18.13
N VAL A 242 -2.54 -2.75 -17.84
CA VAL A 242 -2.19 -4.14 -18.18
C VAL A 242 -3.09 -5.13 -17.45
N GLY A 243 -3.36 -4.89 -16.15
CA GLY A 243 -4.29 -5.70 -15.37
C GLY A 243 -5.69 -5.74 -15.98
N LEU A 244 -6.21 -4.59 -16.43
CA LEU A 244 -7.49 -4.49 -17.13
C LEU A 244 -7.51 -5.31 -18.43
N VAL A 245 -6.47 -5.20 -19.27
CA VAL A 245 -6.40 -5.95 -20.53
C VAL A 245 -6.39 -7.45 -20.26
N LEU A 246 -5.61 -7.91 -19.29
CA LEU A 246 -5.44 -9.33 -18.98
C LEU A 246 -6.65 -9.93 -18.22
N GLY A 247 -7.34 -9.15 -17.40
CA GLY A 247 -8.35 -9.67 -16.47
C GLY A 247 -9.81 -9.34 -16.80
N ARG A 248 -10.10 -8.52 -17.82
CA ARG A 248 -11.48 -8.13 -18.18
C ARG A 248 -12.38 -9.29 -18.63
N GLY A 249 -11.80 -10.34 -19.22
CA GLY A 249 -12.56 -11.37 -19.91
C GLY A 249 -13.37 -10.78 -21.07
N ARG A 250 -14.70 -11.01 -21.09
CA ARG A 250 -15.59 -10.45 -22.14
C ARG A 250 -16.16 -9.06 -21.79
N ARG A 251 -15.86 -8.54 -20.61
CA ARG A 251 -16.37 -7.25 -20.12
C ARG A 251 -15.59 -6.11 -20.75
N ARG A 252 -16.21 -4.92 -20.80
CA ARG A 252 -15.52 -3.68 -21.18
C ARG A 252 -14.48 -3.33 -20.12
N ALA A 253 -13.33 -2.82 -20.55
CA ALA A 253 -12.28 -2.34 -19.64
C ALA A 253 -12.24 -0.82 -19.68
N GLU A 254 -12.30 -0.18 -18.52
CA GLU A 254 -12.34 1.28 -18.41
C GLU A 254 -11.32 1.76 -17.37
N LEU A 255 -10.53 2.77 -17.72
CA LEU A 255 -9.53 3.36 -16.83
C LEU A 255 -9.87 4.83 -16.62
N TYR A 256 -10.25 5.14 -15.39
CA TYR A 256 -10.64 6.48 -14.96
C TYR A 256 -9.46 7.16 -14.28
N VAL A 257 -9.10 8.35 -14.75
CA VAL A 257 -7.96 9.12 -14.24
C VAL A 257 -8.37 10.55 -13.97
N LEU A 258 -7.67 11.24 -13.07
CA LEU A 258 -7.91 12.65 -12.80
C LEU A 258 -7.02 13.53 -13.70
N GLY A 259 -7.65 14.28 -14.61
CA GLY A 259 -7.00 15.21 -15.53
C GLY A 259 -6.42 14.59 -16.80
N ASP A 260 -5.91 15.46 -17.68
CA ASP A 260 -5.42 15.07 -19.02
C ASP A 260 -4.00 14.46 -19.04
N LEU A 261 -3.15 14.79 -18.06
CA LEU A 261 -1.74 14.37 -18.06
C LEU A 261 -1.57 12.84 -18.09
N PRO A 262 -2.33 12.04 -17.30
CA PRO A 262 -2.25 10.58 -17.37
C PRO A 262 -2.65 10.02 -18.74
N ILE A 263 -3.73 10.53 -19.35
CA ILE A 263 -4.19 10.09 -20.67
C ILE A 263 -3.16 10.44 -21.75
N SER A 264 -2.63 11.66 -21.71
CA SER A 264 -1.58 12.13 -22.62
C SER A 264 -0.33 11.25 -22.50
N PHE A 265 0.07 10.90 -21.28
CA PHE A 265 1.19 9.97 -21.04
C PHE A 265 0.93 8.60 -21.68
N LEU A 266 -0.23 7.99 -21.44
CA LEU A 266 -0.56 6.69 -22.03
C LEU A 266 -0.54 6.73 -23.57
N ARG A 267 -1.03 7.81 -24.17
CA ARG A 267 -1.13 7.93 -25.64
C ARG A 267 0.18 8.32 -26.34
N LYS A 268 1.08 9.05 -25.67
CA LYS A 268 2.23 9.71 -26.33
C LYS A 268 3.60 9.27 -25.80
N SER A 269 3.65 8.48 -24.72
CA SER A 269 4.93 8.13 -24.10
C SER A 269 5.74 7.14 -24.93
N ASN A 270 7.05 7.42 -25.04
CA ASN A 270 8.08 6.52 -25.56
C ASN A 270 8.75 5.67 -24.46
N SER A 271 8.30 5.76 -23.20
CA SER A 271 8.76 4.85 -22.15
C SER A 271 8.46 3.40 -22.54
N THR A 272 9.39 2.47 -22.30
CA THR A 272 9.17 1.06 -22.60
C THR A 272 8.23 0.40 -21.59
N MET A 273 7.53 -0.65 -22.01
CA MET A 273 6.72 -1.48 -21.12
C MET A 273 7.59 -2.19 -20.07
N GLU A 274 8.82 -2.56 -20.40
CA GLU A 274 9.82 -3.07 -19.43
C GLU A 274 10.09 -2.05 -18.33
N TRP A 275 10.37 -0.79 -18.69
CA TRP A 275 10.54 0.27 -17.71
C TRP A 275 9.26 0.42 -16.89
N ALA A 276 8.10 0.50 -17.52
CA ALA A 276 6.84 0.76 -16.84
C ALA A 276 6.50 -0.34 -15.82
N LEU A 277 6.71 -1.61 -16.19
CA LEU A 277 6.40 -2.77 -15.36
C LEU A 277 7.54 -3.19 -14.42
N GLY A 278 8.72 -2.59 -14.52
CA GLY A 278 9.89 -3.02 -13.72
C GLY A 278 9.74 -2.93 -12.19
N ARG A 279 8.72 -2.24 -11.67
CA ARG A 279 8.37 -2.21 -10.23
C ARG A 279 7.06 -2.94 -9.92
N SER A 280 6.43 -3.54 -10.92
CA SER A 280 5.21 -4.33 -10.77
C SER A 280 5.52 -5.72 -10.21
N SER A 281 4.47 -6.39 -9.72
CA SER A 281 4.61 -7.73 -9.17
C SER A 281 5.20 -8.72 -10.21
N PRO A 282 5.99 -9.71 -9.78
CA PRO A 282 6.51 -10.75 -10.70
C PRO A 282 5.41 -11.48 -11.47
N ASN A 283 4.21 -11.60 -10.89
CA ASN A 283 3.07 -12.24 -11.53
C ASN A 283 2.54 -11.42 -12.69
N LEU A 284 2.40 -10.10 -12.53
CA LEU A 284 1.93 -9.22 -13.60
C LEU A 284 2.94 -9.16 -14.75
N ARG A 285 4.25 -9.11 -14.42
CA ARG A 285 5.32 -9.13 -15.43
C ARG A 285 5.30 -10.40 -16.27
N ARG A 286 5.23 -11.58 -15.62
CA ARG A 286 5.11 -12.86 -16.32
C ARG A 286 3.85 -12.94 -17.17
N ALA A 287 2.69 -12.56 -16.61
CA ALA A 287 1.43 -12.59 -17.36
C ALA A 287 1.45 -11.65 -18.58
N TYR A 288 2.13 -10.50 -18.48
CA TYR A 288 2.36 -9.62 -19.60
C TYR A 288 3.24 -10.28 -20.68
N GLU A 289 4.40 -10.82 -20.28
CA GLU A 289 5.34 -11.50 -21.19
C GLU A 289 4.70 -12.71 -21.86
N ASP A 290 3.93 -13.52 -21.13
CA ASP A 290 3.23 -14.70 -21.66
C ASP A 290 2.18 -14.33 -22.71
N HIS A 291 1.51 -13.18 -22.55
CA HIS A 291 0.39 -12.78 -23.41
C HIS A 291 0.82 -11.91 -24.61
N PHE A 292 1.81 -11.03 -24.43
CA PHE A 292 2.23 -10.06 -25.44
C PHE A 292 3.64 -10.31 -25.99
N GLY A 293 4.38 -11.24 -25.39
CA GLY A 293 5.77 -11.53 -25.72
C GLY A 293 6.76 -10.52 -25.10
N SER A 294 8.04 -10.74 -25.41
CA SER A 294 9.16 -9.90 -24.96
C SER A 294 9.43 -8.69 -25.86
N ALA A 295 8.58 -8.44 -26.86
CA ALA A 295 8.76 -7.31 -27.77
C ALA A 295 8.73 -5.99 -26.98
N ALA A 296 9.72 -5.13 -27.22
CA ALA A 296 9.86 -3.85 -26.53
C ALA A 296 8.85 -2.82 -27.05
N LEU A 297 7.58 -3.00 -26.70
CA LEU A 297 6.56 -1.98 -26.91
C LEU A 297 6.86 -0.79 -26.01
N THR A 298 6.67 0.41 -26.56
CA THR A 298 6.48 1.61 -25.75
C THR A 298 5.08 1.62 -25.14
N VAL A 299 4.88 2.43 -24.10
CA VAL A 299 3.56 2.62 -23.48
C VAL A 299 2.54 3.09 -24.53
N SER A 300 2.90 4.04 -25.40
CA SER A 300 1.99 4.50 -26.47
C SER A 300 1.64 3.41 -27.48
N GLN A 301 2.61 2.59 -27.91
CA GLN A 301 2.34 1.46 -28.80
C GLN A 301 1.46 0.40 -28.14
N PHE A 302 1.67 0.11 -26.86
CA PHE A 302 0.80 -0.79 -26.09
C PHE A 302 -0.62 -0.22 -26.00
N THR A 303 -0.77 1.06 -25.70
CA THR A 303 -2.06 1.77 -25.63
C THR A 303 -2.80 1.78 -26.98
N ALA A 304 -2.11 2.02 -28.09
CA ALA A 304 -2.74 2.05 -29.42
C ALA A 304 -3.00 0.65 -30.02
N GLY A 305 -2.33 -0.38 -29.52
CA GLY A 305 -2.44 -1.75 -30.02
C GLY A 305 -3.14 -2.67 -29.01
N PRO A 306 -2.40 -3.47 -28.23
CA PRO A 306 -2.94 -4.41 -27.26
C PRO A 306 -4.03 -3.86 -26.32
N ALA A 307 -3.88 -2.62 -25.85
CA ALA A 307 -4.83 -1.98 -24.92
C ALA A 307 -5.83 -1.04 -25.61
N LYS A 308 -5.99 -1.09 -26.94
CA LYS A 308 -6.87 -0.18 -27.70
C LYS A 308 -8.34 -0.21 -27.26
N GLU A 309 -8.78 -1.33 -26.69
CA GLU A 309 -10.15 -1.53 -26.20
C GLU A 309 -10.36 -1.01 -24.77
N VAL A 310 -9.30 -0.58 -24.09
CA VAL A 310 -9.42 0.06 -22.78
C VAL A 310 -9.88 1.50 -22.99
N VAL A 311 -11.07 1.82 -22.47
CA VAL A 311 -11.62 3.17 -22.56
C VAL A 311 -10.96 4.05 -21.51
N LEU A 312 -10.24 5.07 -21.93
CA LEU A 312 -9.64 6.08 -21.05
C LEU A 312 -10.64 7.22 -20.82
N ARG A 313 -10.90 7.57 -19.55
CA ARG A 313 -11.84 8.63 -19.17
C ARG A 313 -11.21 9.59 -18.17
N ASP A 314 -11.37 10.88 -18.40
CA ASP A 314 -11.06 11.88 -17.39
C ASP A 314 -12.24 11.97 -16.41
N LEU A 315 -11.95 11.79 -15.13
CA LEU A 315 -12.91 11.94 -14.06
C LEU A 315 -13.42 13.37 -13.92
N THR A 316 -12.64 14.39 -14.27
CA THR A 316 -13.09 15.79 -14.18
C THR A 316 -14.33 16.05 -15.05
N GLU A 317 -14.45 15.36 -16.18
CA GLU A 317 -15.63 15.43 -17.07
C GLU A 317 -16.84 14.67 -16.51
N ILE A 318 -16.63 13.78 -15.54
CA ILE A 318 -17.66 12.92 -14.97
C ILE A 318 -18.14 13.47 -13.64
N ILE A 319 -17.24 13.76 -12.69
CA ILE A 319 -17.62 14.16 -11.32
C ILE A 319 -17.55 15.66 -11.08
N GLY A 320 -16.92 16.42 -12.00
CA GLY A 320 -16.90 17.88 -12.01
C GLY A 320 -18.24 18.50 -12.38
#